data_AF-A0A4V3Z7N3-F1
#
_entry.id   AF-A0A4V3Z7N3-F1
#
_cell.length_a   1.000
_cell.length_b   1.000
_cell.length_c   1.000
_cell.angle_alpha   90.00
_cell.angle_beta   90.00
_cell.angle_gamma   90.00
#
_symmetry.space_group_name_H-M   'P 1'
#
loop_
_entity.id
_entity.type
_entity.pdbx_description
1 polymer ?
#
loop_
_entity_poly.entity_id
_entity_poly.type
_entity_poly.pdbx_seq_one_letter_code
_entity_poly.pdbx_strand_id
1 'polypeptide(L)'
;MRNANSCGHRCDRPGTAAPGLRRISNRGAAVLDAKYKIEIEIEIEIEKDADSPDTIYQLLAYCTALGLPAGHVVYAGTSTEARHTYTLTTGTTITFHPLDLTADLHILRRQINEIASDMANGPSM
;
A
#
# COMPACT_ATOMS: atom_id res chain seq x y z
N MET A 1 -35.54 27.67 -13.06
CA MET A 1 -35.29 27.08 -11.73
C MET A 1 -34.90 25.61 -11.92
N ARG A 2 -33.86 25.17 -11.22
CA ARG A 2 -33.13 23.89 -11.34
C ARG A 2 -34.01 22.70 -10.93
N ASN A 3 -33.85 21.51 -11.54
CA ASN A 3 -33.13 20.41 -10.89
C ASN A 3 -32.83 19.26 -11.87
N ALA A 4 -31.57 18.83 -11.89
CA ALA A 4 -31.08 17.67 -12.62
C ALA A 4 -31.13 16.46 -11.67
N ASN A 5 -32.00 15.49 -11.96
CA ASN A 5 -32.07 14.25 -11.20
C ASN A 5 -31.19 13.18 -11.86
N SER A 6 -30.08 12.89 -11.18
CA SER A 6 -29.48 11.57 -10.96
C SER A 6 -29.31 10.63 -12.16
N CYS A 7 -28.13 10.70 -12.80
CA CYS A 7 -27.58 9.60 -13.59
C CYS A 7 -26.84 8.64 -12.63
N GLY A 8 -27.48 7.53 -12.28
CA GLY A 8 -26.88 6.46 -11.49
C GLY A 8 -26.06 5.52 -12.37
N HIS A 9 -24.77 5.80 -12.54
CA HIS A 9 -23.83 4.81 -13.05
C HIS A 9 -23.36 3.92 -11.89
N ARG A 10 -24.09 2.82 -11.69
CA ARG A 10 -23.60 1.66 -10.95
C ARG A 10 -22.55 0.98 -11.83
N CYS A 11 -21.26 1.22 -11.56
CA CYS A 11 -20.17 0.47 -12.17
C CYS A 11 -20.18 -0.95 -11.60
N ASP A 12 -20.98 -1.83 -12.22
CA ASP A 12 -20.93 -3.26 -11.96
C ASP A 12 -19.72 -3.88 -12.67
N ARG A 13 -18.94 -4.63 -11.87
CA ARG A 13 -17.75 -5.44 -12.16
C ARG A 13 -16.39 -4.73 -11.98
N PRO A 14 -15.70 -4.95 -10.85
CA PRO A 14 -14.25 -4.74 -10.81
C PRO A 14 -13.60 -5.79 -11.72
N GLY A 15 -12.82 -5.29 -12.68
CA GLY A 15 -11.94 -6.09 -13.51
C GLY A 15 -11.02 -6.95 -12.65
N THR A 16 -10.64 -8.08 -13.24
CA THR A 16 -9.70 -9.08 -12.75
C THR A 16 -8.67 -8.49 -11.79
N ALA A 17 -8.65 -9.00 -10.56
CA ALA A 17 -7.69 -8.61 -9.53
C ALA A 17 -6.29 -8.51 -10.13
N ALA A 18 -5.64 -7.35 -9.95
CA ALA A 18 -4.21 -7.23 -10.21
C ALA A 18 -3.48 -8.29 -9.36
N PRO A 19 -2.53 -9.05 -9.93
CA PRO A 19 -1.78 -10.04 -9.17
C PRO A 19 -1.07 -9.34 -8.00
N GLY A 20 -1.37 -9.74 -6.76
CA GLY A 20 -0.80 -9.16 -5.54
C GLY A 20 -1.82 -8.51 -4.58
N LEU A 21 -3.01 -8.15 -5.07
CA LEU A 21 -4.00 -7.44 -4.26
C LEU A 21 -4.80 -8.38 -3.35
N ARG A 22 -4.58 -8.30 -2.03
CA ARG A 22 -5.40 -9.00 -1.03
C ARG A 22 -6.07 -8.01 -0.09
N ARG A 23 -7.41 -7.98 -0.09
CA ARG A 23 -8.20 -7.26 0.92
C ARG A 23 -8.16 -8.03 2.24
N ILE A 24 -7.63 -7.43 3.29
CA ILE A 24 -7.56 -8.02 4.63
C ILE A 24 -8.54 -7.28 5.54
N SER A 25 -9.48 -8.02 6.15
CA SER A 25 -10.40 -7.60 7.22
C SER A 25 -11.73 -6.90 6.87
N ASN A 26 -12.73 -7.19 7.72
CA ASN A 26 -14.07 -6.60 7.79
C ASN A 26 -14.13 -5.38 8.75
N ARG A 27 -12.98 -4.92 9.29
CA ARG A 27 -12.88 -3.74 10.19
C ARG A 27 -11.64 -2.86 10.01
N GLY A 28 -10.67 -3.25 9.18
CA GLY A 28 -9.53 -2.40 8.81
C GLY A 28 -9.44 -2.37 7.29
N ALA A 29 -9.89 -1.28 6.68
CA ALA A 29 -10.11 -1.20 5.24
C ALA A 29 -8.86 -0.62 4.57
N ALA A 30 -7.81 -1.42 4.41
CA ALA A 30 -6.55 -0.99 3.80
C ALA A 30 -6.08 -1.94 2.70
N VAL A 31 -5.39 -1.37 1.70
CA VAL A 31 -4.70 -2.15 0.65
C VAL A 31 -3.29 -2.49 1.12
N LEU A 32 -2.83 -3.70 0.83
CA LEU A 32 -1.43 -4.10 1.00
C LEU A 32 -0.89 -4.59 -0.34
N ASP A 33 0.21 -3.97 -0.77
CA ASP A 33 1.03 -4.46 -1.88
C ASP A 33 2.38 -4.95 -1.33
N ALA A 34 2.79 -6.15 -1.73
CA ALA A 34 4.07 -6.72 -1.34
C ALA A 34 5.01 -6.68 -2.55
N LYS A 35 6.12 -5.96 -2.42
CA LYS A 35 7.04 -5.71 -3.52
C LYS A 35 8.44 -6.23 -3.21
N TYR A 36 8.92 -7.15 -4.03
CA TYR A 36 10.32 -7.59 -3.98
C TYR A 36 11.15 -6.76 -4.95
N LYS A 37 12.27 -6.20 -4.48
CA LYS A 37 13.25 -5.54 -5.34
C LYS A 37 14.47 -6.44 -5.48
N ILE A 38 14.85 -6.73 -6.71
CA ILE A 38 16.17 -7.26 -7.02
C ILE A 38 16.97 -6.04 -7.43
N GLU A 39 18.05 -5.75 -6.70
CA GLU A 39 19.09 -4.83 -7.16
C GLU A 39 19.71 -5.46 -8.39
N ILE A 40 19.22 -5.08 -9.58
CA ILE A 40 19.93 -5.38 -10.81
C ILE A 40 20.90 -4.21 -10.97
N GLU A 41 22.18 -4.46 -10.66
CA GLU A 41 23.30 -3.63 -11.09
C GLU A 41 23.22 -3.46 -12.61
N ILE A 42 22.59 -2.39 -13.06
CA ILE A 42 22.86 -1.83 -14.37
C ILE A 42 23.29 -0.40 -14.07
N GLU A 43 24.52 -0.08 -14.48
CA GLU A 43 25.18 1.22 -14.40
C GLU A 43 24.43 2.28 -15.25
N ILE A 44 23.15 2.52 -14.98
CA ILE A 44 22.40 3.70 -15.42
C ILE A 44 21.40 3.97 -14.29
N GLU A 45 21.71 5.00 -13.50
CA GLU A 45 20.86 5.64 -12.49
C GLU A 45 19.37 5.32 -12.60
N ILE A 46 18.87 4.32 -11.88
CA ILE A 46 17.53 4.41 -11.30
C ILE A 46 17.54 3.67 -9.97
N GLU A 47 17.87 4.38 -8.90
CA GLU A 47 17.35 4.09 -7.57
C GLU A 47 15.81 4.06 -7.69
N LYS A 48 15.23 2.92 -8.07
CA LYS A 48 13.79 2.72 -7.97
C LYS A 48 13.49 2.48 -6.50
N ASP A 49 13.45 3.58 -5.76
CA ASP A 49 13.10 3.59 -4.36
C ASP A 49 11.66 3.06 -4.17
N ALA A 50 11.34 2.51 -3.00
CA ALA A 50 10.10 1.76 -2.78
C ALA A 50 8.92 2.71 -2.84
N ASP A 51 9.18 3.96 -2.45
CA ASP A 51 8.37 5.15 -2.52
C ASP A 51 8.37 5.83 -3.91
N SER A 52 8.81 5.14 -4.96
CA SER A 52 8.78 5.69 -6.32
C SER A 52 7.38 6.24 -6.66
N PRO A 53 7.26 7.36 -7.41
CA PRO A 53 5.97 7.96 -7.74
C PRO A 53 4.97 6.94 -8.32
N ASP A 54 5.44 6.02 -9.16
CA ASP A 54 4.63 4.93 -9.73
C ASP A 54 3.92 4.09 -8.66
N THR A 55 4.62 3.75 -7.57
CA THR A 55 4.09 2.90 -6.48
C THR A 55 3.02 3.67 -5.70
N ILE A 56 3.25 4.96 -5.44
CA ILE A 56 2.28 5.86 -4.79
C ILE A 56 1.02 5.99 -5.65
N TYR A 57 1.18 6.23 -6.95
CA TYR A 57 0.04 6.36 -7.87
C TYR A 57 -0.74 5.04 -8.02
N GLN A 58 -0.06 3.90 -8.03
CA GLN A 58 -0.69 2.59 -8.08
C GLN A 58 -1.55 2.33 -6.83
N LEU A 59 -1.03 2.63 -5.63
CA LEU A 59 -1.80 2.52 -4.38
C LEU A 59 -2.95 3.52 -4.31
N LEU A 60 -2.75 4.76 -4.77
CA LEU A 60 -3.83 5.73 -4.84
C LEU A 60 -4.95 5.23 -5.76
N ALA A 61 -4.62 4.64 -6.92
CA ALA A 61 -5.60 4.03 -7.81
C ALA A 61 -6.34 2.88 -7.12
N TYR A 62 -5.65 2.00 -6.39
CA TYR A 62 -6.28 0.92 -5.64
C TYR A 62 -7.18 1.43 -4.51
N CYS A 63 -6.71 2.38 -3.71
CA CYS A 63 -7.48 2.98 -2.63
C CYS A 63 -8.74 3.68 -3.17
N THR A 64 -8.62 4.40 -4.29
CA THR A 64 -9.74 5.06 -4.95
C THR A 64 -10.74 4.06 -5.51
N ALA A 65 -10.28 3.00 -6.18
CA ALA A 65 -11.16 1.98 -6.77
C ALA A 65 -11.92 1.17 -5.71
N LEU A 66 -11.32 0.97 -4.53
CA LEU A 66 -11.88 0.16 -3.45
C LEU A 66 -12.56 0.98 -2.35
N GLY A 67 -12.49 2.32 -2.42
CA GLY A 67 -13.05 3.22 -1.40
C GLY A 67 -12.33 3.11 -0.05
N LEU A 68 -11.02 2.88 -0.07
CA LEU A 68 -10.21 2.65 1.12
C LEU A 68 -9.43 3.92 1.51
N PRO A 69 -9.39 4.30 2.80
CA PRO A 69 -8.67 5.48 3.26
C PRO A 69 -7.15 5.30 3.34
N ALA A 70 -6.66 4.05 3.29
CA ALA A 70 -5.25 3.75 3.50
C ALA A 70 -4.71 2.67 2.56
N GLY A 71 -3.45 2.84 2.17
CA GLY A 71 -2.65 1.88 1.42
C GLY A 71 -1.33 1.60 2.14
N HIS A 72 -0.84 0.37 2.03
CA HIS A 72 0.41 -0.05 2.63
C HIS A 72 1.26 -0.78 1.60
N VAL A 73 2.57 -0.56 1.65
CA VAL A 73 3.56 -1.30 0.89
C VAL A 73 4.47 -2.02 1.86
N VAL A 74 4.72 -3.30 1.62
CA VAL A 74 5.80 -4.04 2.28
C VAL A 74 6.84 -4.36 1.24
N TYR A 75 8.11 -4.07 1.55
CA TYR A 75 9.21 -4.37 0.65
C TYR A 75 10.40 -4.92 1.39
N ALA A 76 11.26 -5.65 0.67
CA ALA A 76 12.54 -6.09 1.19
C ALA A 76 13.43 -4.87 1.42
N GLY A 77 13.71 -4.57 2.68
CA GLY A 77 14.56 -3.45 3.11
C GLY A 77 15.69 -3.92 4.01
N THR A 78 16.42 -2.97 4.58
CA THR A 78 17.49 -3.25 5.55
C THR A 78 17.02 -3.05 6.99
N SER A 79 17.72 -3.64 7.97
CA SER A 79 17.40 -3.47 9.39
C SER A 79 17.49 -2.03 9.91
N THR A 80 18.19 -1.16 9.18
CA THR A 80 18.36 0.27 9.48
C THR A 80 17.29 1.15 8.86
N GLU A 81 16.49 0.61 7.95
CA GLU A 81 15.52 1.40 7.21
C GLU A 81 14.26 1.63 8.06
N ALA A 82 13.83 2.88 8.12
CA ALA A 82 12.65 3.27 8.88
C ALA A 82 11.38 3.13 8.03
N ARG A 83 10.25 2.92 8.72
CA ARG A 83 8.92 3.05 8.12
C ARG A 83 8.66 4.51 7.75
N HIS A 84 8.10 4.76 6.56
CA HIS A 84 7.73 6.10 6.11
C HIS A 84 6.24 6.17 5.74
N THR A 85 5.60 7.31 5.98
CA THR A 85 4.17 7.51 5.71
C THR A 85 3.94 8.83 4.98
N TYR A 86 3.15 8.79 3.92
CA TYR A 86 2.70 9.96 3.16
C TYR A 86 1.19 10.13 3.34
N THR A 87 0.76 11.33 3.71
CA THR A 87 -0.65 11.71 3.68
C THR A 87 -0.89 12.57 2.46
N LEU A 88 -1.69 12.06 1.52
CA LEU A 88 -2.03 12.75 0.29
C LEU A 88 -3.08 13.83 0.54
N THR A 89 -3.15 14.81 -0.36
CA THR A 89 -4.17 15.87 -0.31
C THR A 89 -5.61 15.35 -0.39
N THR A 90 -5.80 14.13 -0.92
CA THR A 90 -7.09 13.43 -0.94
C THR A 90 -7.51 12.86 0.42
N GLY A 91 -6.66 12.96 1.45
CA GLY A 91 -6.86 12.34 2.75
C GLY A 91 -6.48 10.86 2.81
N THR A 92 -5.99 10.29 1.69
CA THR A 92 -5.49 8.91 1.65
C THR A 92 -4.10 8.84 2.27
N THR A 93 -3.89 7.89 3.19
CA THR A 93 -2.58 7.65 3.82
C THR A 93 -1.90 6.46 3.16
N ILE A 94 -0.63 6.60 2.79
CA ILE A 94 0.20 5.53 2.23
C ILE A 94 1.40 5.30 3.15
N THR A 95 1.56 4.07 3.63
CA THR A 95 2.66 3.69 4.53
C THR A 95 3.56 2.64 3.91
N PHE A 96 4.87 2.87 3.96
CA PHE A 96 5.92 2.01 3.46
C PHE A 96 6.61 1.30 4.63
N HIS A 97 6.58 -0.03 4.60
CA HIS A 97 7.12 -0.90 5.63
C HIS A 97 8.33 -1.67 5.09
N PRO A 98 9.56 -1.30 5.47
CA PRO A 98 10.73 -2.12 5.18
C PRO A 98 10.68 -3.41 6.01
N LEU A 99 10.97 -4.53 5.37
CA LEU A 99 11.02 -5.85 5.99
C LEU A 99 12.44 -6.39 5.87
N ASP A 100 13.08 -6.67 7.01
CA ASP A 100 14.42 -7.25 7.04
C ASP A 100 14.34 -8.76 6.84
N LEU A 101 14.58 -9.18 5.60
CA LEU A 101 14.56 -10.60 5.23
C LEU A 101 15.80 -11.38 5.69
N THR A 102 16.82 -10.69 6.22
CA THR A 102 18.05 -11.32 6.74
C THR A 102 17.96 -11.68 8.23
N ALA A 103 16.95 -11.12 8.92
CA ALA A 103 16.69 -11.42 10.32
C ALA A 103 16.27 -12.88 10.54
N ASP A 104 16.42 -13.36 11.77
CA ASP A 104 15.91 -14.68 12.13
C ASP A 104 14.37 -14.75 12.03
N LEU A 105 13.84 -15.98 11.93
CA LEU A 105 12.41 -16.21 11.73
C LEU A 105 11.53 -15.62 12.84
N HIS A 106 12.01 -15.55 14.08
CA HIS A 106 11.25 -14.97 15.18
C HIS A 106 11.12 -13.45 15.03
N ILE A 107 12.21 -12.79 14.60
CA ILE A 107 12.23 -11.36 14.32
C ILE A 107 11.37 -11.03 13.10
N LEU A 108 11.52 -11.77 12.01
CA LEU A 108 10.72 -11.58 10.79
C LEU A 108 9.22 -11.74 11.07
N ARG A 109 8.85 -12.77 11.85
CA ARG A 109 7.45 -12.98 12.26
C ARG A 109 6.93 -11.82 13.10
N ARG A 110 7.77 -11.24 13.97
CA ARG A 110 7.39 -10.06 14.77
C ARG A 110 7.13 -8.85 13.87
N GLN A 111 8.02 -8.57 12.92
CA GLN A 111 7.83 -7.49 11.94
C GLN A 111 6.51 -7.63 11.18
N ILE A 112 6.19 -8.83 10.69
CA ILE A 112 4.92 -9.11 9.99
C ILE A 112 3.70 -8.85 10.91
N ASN A 113 3.77 -9.23 12.18
CA ASN A 113 2.68 -9.00 13.12
C ASN A 113 2.49 -7.50 13.45
N GLU A 114 3.58 -6.73 13.51
CA GLU A 114 3.54 -5.28 13.71
C GLU A 114 2.85 -4.60 12.51
N ILE A 115 3.23 -4.96 11.28
CA ILE A 115 2.60 -4.46 10.05
C ILE A 115 1.11 -4.81 10.02
N ALA A 116 0.75 -6.06 10.35
CA ALA A 116 -0.65 -6.48 10.37
C ALA A 116 -1.47 -5.72 11.44
N SER A 117 -0.86 -5.40 12.58
CA SER A 117 -1.50 -4.61 13.64
C SER A 117 -1.72 -3.17 13.21
N ASP A 118 -0.72 -2.55 12.57
CA ASP A 118 -0.84 -1.21 12.00
C ASP A 118 -1.99 -1.11 10.99
N MET A 119 -2.08 -2.08 10.07
CA MET A 119 -3.16 -2.14 9.09
C MET A 119 -4.55 -2.32 9.73
N ALA A 120 -4.63 -3.05 10.84
CA ALA A 120 -5.88 -3.29 11.55
C ALA A 120 -6.36 -2.06 12.34
N ASN A 121 -5.42 -1.27 12.87
CA ASN A 121 -5.71 -0.06 13.64
C ASN A 121 -6.04 1.15 12.76
N GLY A 122 -5.67 1.11 11.47
CA GLY A 122 -5.86 2.22 10.53
C GLY A 122 -4.85 3.35 10.76
N PRO A 123 -4.91 4.43 9.95
CA PRO A 123 -4.02 5.57 10.13
C PRO A 123 -4.25 6.21 11.50
N SER A 124 -3.20 6.22 12.34
CA SER A 124 -3.18 6.99 13.58
C SER A 124 -3.29 8.48 13.22
N MET A 125 -4.41 9.09 13.62
CA MET A 125 -4.72 10.51 13.39
C MET A 125 -3.86 11.44 14.24
#